data_AF-A0A4R9JMD6-F1
#
_entry.id   AF-A0A4R9JMD6-F1
#
_cell.length_a   1.000
_cell.length_b   1.000
_cell.length_c   1.000
_cell.angle_alpha   90.00
_cell.angle_beta   90.00
_cell.angle_gamma   90.00
#
_symmetry.space_group_name_H-M   'P 1'
#
loop_
_entity.id
_entity.type
_entity.pdbx_description
1 polymer ?
#
loop_
_entity_poly.entity_id
_entity_poly.type
_entity_poly.pdbx_seq_one_letter_code
_entity_poly.pdbx_strand_id
1 'polypeptide(L)'
;MKINKEFPISFNIQLNYINEKASIDERLFIKKFNSYFGQFDLKALESILHPYKSGITIGRFSESNAKKIINEYKDLKLKLTERNPTLRNKILIHSENDALQKANDYLNQKSADLEADEYIITKTEVKQYGWLVYFTNKKYVETNDESFLLFGNGPFIINKYDASIYQIGSANPETQIYKYELEYFPDFVGSFEYVQKELTRILGNEEDIFLFDT
;
A
#
# COMPACT_ATOMS: atom_id res chain seq x y z
N MET A 1 -15.95 20.36 11.30
CA MET A 1 -14.70 19.59 11.29
C MET A 1 -13.66 20.44 10.56
N LYS A 2 -12.71 21.07 11.26
CA LYS A 2 -11.68 21.90 10.61
C LYS A 2 -10.74 20.96 9.88
N ILE A 3 -10.78 20.97 8.56
CA ILE A 3 -9.79 20.30 7.71
C ILE A 3 -8.46 20.99 8.04
N ASN A 4 -7.50 20.25 8.58
CA ASN A 4 -6.13 20.74 8.78
C ASN A 4 -5.58 21.09 7.40
N LYS A 5 -5.61 22.39 7.08
CA LYS A 5 -5.15 22.97 5.80
C LYS A 5 -3.65 22.79 5.53
N GLU A 6 -2.94 22.05 6.38
CA GLU A 6 -1.48 21.89 6.32
C GLU A 6 -1.04 20.70 5.45
N PHE A 7 -1.90 19.70 5.21
CA PHE A 7 -1.57 18.55 4.36
C PHE A 7 -2.60 18.38 3.24
N PRO A 8 -2.24 18.61 1.96
CA PRO A 8 -3.14 18.36 0.85
C PRO A 8 -3.63 16.90 0.82
N ILE A 9 -4.88 16.71 0.37
CA ILE A 9 -5.44 15.38 0.13
C ILE A 9 -4.80 14.82 -1.14
N SER A 10 -4.15 13.67 -1.02
CA SER A 10 -3.66 12.89 -2.16
C SER A 10 -4.50 11.63 -2.36
N PHE A 11 -4.57 11.20 -3.61
CA PHE A 11 -5.31 10.03 -4.04
C PHE A 11 -4.37 9.02 -4.67
N ASN A 12 -4.56 7.76 -4.36
CA ASN A 12 -4.04 6.67 -5.17
C ASN A 12 -4.99 6.44 -6.35
N ILE A 13 -4.45 6.37 -7.56
CA ILE A 13 -5.18 5.81 -8.71
C ILE A 13 -4.83 4.33 -8.79
N GLN A 14 -5.83 3.48 -8.66
CA GLN A 14 -5.74 2.06 -8.96
C GLN A 14 -6.31 1.82 -10.35
N LEU A 15 -5.53 1.17 -11.22
CA LEU A 15 -6.00 0.65 -12.50
C LEU A 15 -6.44 -0.79 -12.30
N ASN A 16 -7.71 -1.09 -12.54
CA ASN A 16 -8.19 -2.46 -12.61
C ASN A 16 -8.15 -2.92 -14.06
N TYR A 17 -7.59 -4.09 -14.33
CA TYR A 17 -7.55 -4.59 -15.71
C TYR A 17 -8.95 -4.97 -16.18
N ILE A 18 -9.27 -4.65 -17.44
CA ILE A 18 -10.53 -5.05 -18.05
C ILE A 18 -10.58 -6.57 -18.22
N ASN A 19 -9.45 -7.18 -18.53
CA ASN A 19 -9.25 -8.62 -18.72
C ASN A 19 -8.25 -9.17 -17.70
N GLU A 20 -8.01 -10.49 -17.71
CA GLU A 20 -7.01 -11.13 -16.83
C GLU A 20 -5.56 -10.66 -17.07
N LYS A 21 -5.31 -9.95 -18.17
CA LYS A 21 -4.02 -9.36 -18.53
C LYS A 21 -4.21 -7.91 -18.95
N ALA A 22 -3.22 -7.08 -18.61
CA ALA A 22 -3.19 -5.67 -19.02
C ALA A 22 -3.21 -5.55 -20.55
N SER A 23 -4.16 -4.77 -21.08
CA SER A 23 -4.24 -4.38 -22.49
C SER A 23 -3.08 -3.47 -22.91
N ILE A 24 -2.95 -3.18 -24.21
CA ILE A 24 -1.94 -2.24 -24.70
C ILE A 24 -2.15 -0.84 -24.11
N ASP A 25 -3.40 -0.36 -24.05
CA ASP A 25 -3.73 0.96 -23.50
C ASP A 25 -3.47 1.02 -21.99
N GLU A 26 -3.77 -0.06 -21.27
CA GLU A 26 -3.48 -0.20 -19.84
C GLU A 26 -1.95 -0.18 -19.59
N ARG A 27 -1.16 -0.86 -20.43
CA ARG A 27 0.31 -0.83 -20.32
C ARG A 27 0.90 0.53 -20.67
N LEU A 28 0.37 1.22 -21.68
CA LEU A 28 0.76 2.59 -22.02
C LEU A 28 0.47 3.55 -20.87
N PHE A 29 -0.70 3.40 -20.23
CA PHE A 29 -1.08 4.17 -19.05
C PHE A 29 -0.14 3.90 -17.86
N ILE A 30 0.11 2.62 -17.53
CA ILE A 30 1.06 2.22 -16.48
C ILE A 30 2.43 2.82 -16.76
N LYS A 31 2.94 2.69 -17.98
CA LYS A 31 4.26 3.22 -18.35
C LYS A 31 4.34 4.75 -18.19
N LYS A 32 3.26 5.47 -18.47
CA LYS A 32 3.22 6.94 -18.37
C LYS A 32 3.18 7.42 -16.91
N PHE A 33 2.47 6.72 -16.03
CA PHE A 33 2.10 7.26 -14.72
C PHE A 33 2.66 6.51 -13.51
N ASN A 34 3.27 5.34 -13.70
CA ASN A 34 3.90 4.59 -12.62
C ASN A 34 5.42 4.72 -12.70
N SER A 35 6.08 5.29 -11.69
CA SER A 35 7.52 5.55 -11.73
C SER A 35 8.36 4.27 -11.84
N TYR A 36 7.98 3.20 -11.13
CA TYR A 36 8.69 1.92 -11.20
C TYR A 36 8.49 1.21 -12.54
N PHE A 37 7.26 1.11 -13.04
CA PHE A 37 6.99 0.41 -14.30
C PHE A 37 7.32 1.24 -15.53
N GLY A 38 7.38 2.57 -15.39
CA GLY A 38 7.69 3.52 -16.46
C GLY A 38 9.05 3.30 -17.12
N GLN A 39 10.00 2.72 -16.39
CA GLN A 39 11.34 2.41 -16.91
C GLN A 39 11.38 1.24 -17.90
N PHE A 40 10.38 0.35 -17.90
CA PHE A 40 10.37 -0.84 -18.77
C PHE A 40 9.69 -0.56 -20.12
N ASP A 41 10.12 -1.26 -21.17
CA ASP A 41 9.43 -1.21 -22.46
C ASP A 41 8.10 -1.99 -22.43
N LEU A 42 7.24 -1.79 -23.45
CA LEU A 42 5.91 -2.41 -23.50
C LEU A 42 5.94 -3.94 -23.55
N LYS A 43 7.00 -4.52 -24.14
CA LYS A 43 7.14 -5.98 -24.27
C LYS A 43 7.55 -6.61 -22.94
N ALA A 44 8.47 -5.97 -22.21
CA ALA A 44 8.84 -6.35 -20.86
C ALA A 44 7.64 -6.24 -19.90
N LEU A 45 6.86 -5.15 -20.00
CA LEU A 45 5.67 -4.96 -19.17
C LEU A 45 4.62 -6.05 -19.33
N GLU A 46 4.46 -6.63 -20.52
CA GLU A 46 3.53 -7.74 -20.74
C GLU A 46 3.84 -8.94 -19.84
N SER A 47 5.12 -9.30 -19.71
CA SER A 47 5.57 -10.38 -18.84
C SER A 47 5.57 -9.98 -17.37
N ILE A 48 6.08 -8.79 -17.04
CA ILE A 48 6.22 -8.31 -15.65
C ILE A 48 4.87 -8.13 -14.98
N LEU A 49 3.85 -7.69 -15.72
CA LEU A 49 2.51 -7.45 -15.17
C LEU A 49 1.65 -8.72 -15.07
N HIS A 50 2.11 -9.85 -15.61
CA HIS A 50 1.34 -11.10 -15.60
C HIS A 50 0.91 -11.57 -14.19
N PRO A 51 1.72 -11.40 -13.13
CA PRO A 51 1.30 -11.75 -11.76
C PRO A 51 0.17 -10.87 -11.19
N TYR A 52 -0.08 -9.68 -11.76
CA TYR A 52 -1.04 -8.69 -11.24
C TYR A 52 -2.44 -8.91 -11.80
N LYS A 53 -3.07 -10.05 -11.50
CA LYS A 53 -4.29 -10.54 -12.18
C LYS A 53 -5.52 -9.62 -12.15
N SER A 54 -5.59 -8.65 -11.24
CA SER A 54 -6.78 -7.80 -11.05
C SER A 54 -6.52 -6.30 -11.22
N GLY A 55 -5.27 -5.88 -11.42
CA GLY A 55 -4.90 -4.47 -11.51
C GLY A 55 -3.68 -4.09 -10.68
N ILE A 56 -3.36 -2.81 -10.69
CA ILE A 56 -2.18 -2.26 -10.03
C ILE A 56 -2.43 -0.84 -9.50
N THR A 57 -1.71 -0.48 -8.43
CA THR A 57 -1.65 0.92 -7.99
C THR A 57 -0.68 1.68 -8.88
N ILE A 58 -1.17 2.74 -9.51
CA ILE A 58 -0.46 3.48 -10.54
C ILE A 58 0.48 4.48 -9.91
N GLY A 59 -0.04 5.29 -8.99
CA GLY A 59 0.73 6.36 -8.38
C GLY A 59 -0.15 7.20 -7.48
N ARG A 60 0.47 8.28 -7.00
CA ARG A 60 -0.12 9.25 -6.09
C ARG A 60 -0.32 10.54 -6.85
N PHE A 61 -1.48 11.14 -6.66
CA PHE A 61 -1.86 12.35 -7.37
C PHE A 61 -2.57 13.30 -6.41
N SER A 62 -2.34 14.60 -6.56
CA SER A 62 -3.21 15.62 -5.98
C SER A 62 -4.64 15.44 -6.49
N GLU A 63 -5.63 15.93 -5.75
CA GLU A 63 -7.05 15.81 -6.15
C GLU A 63 -7.32 16.33 -7.57
N SER A 64 -6.73 17.47 -7.93
CA SER A 64 -6.88 18.09 -9.25
C SER A 64 -6.29 17.22 -10.36
N ASN A 65 -5.08 16.70 -10.16
CA ASN A 65 -4.42 15.81 -11.12
C ASN A 65 -5.15 14.48 -11.23
N ALA A 66 -5.60 13.91 -10.11
CA ALA A 66 -6.36 12.68 -10.08
C ALA A 66 -7.66 12.78 -10.90
N LYS A 67 -8.44 13.86 -10.69
CA LYS A 67 -9.67 14.13 -11.45
C LYS A 67 -9.39 14.33 -12.94
N LYS A 68 -8.31 15.04 -13.29
CA LYS A 68 -7.90 15.25 -14.68
C LYS A 68 -7.57 13.93 -15.38
N ILE A 69 -6.75 13.08 -14.74
CA ILE A 69 -6.37 11.78 -15.28
C ILE A 69 -7.61 10.91 -15.53
N ILE A 70 -8.55 10.85 -14.59
CA ILE A 70 -9.77 10.03 -14.77
C ILE A 70 -10.63 10.52 -15.93
N ASN A 71 -10.75 11.84 -16.08
CA ASN A 71 -11.51 12.41 -17.18
C ASN A 71 -10.83 12.16 -18.54
N GLU A 72 -9.50 12.23 -18.60
CA GLU A 72 -8.71 11.95 -19.82
C GLU A 72 -8.74 10.46 -20.19
N TYR A 73 -8.71 9.56 -19.20
CA TYR A 73 -8.64 8.11 -19.38
C TYR A 73 -9.94 7.40 -18.94
N LYS A 74 -11.08 7.99 -19.27
CA LYS A 74 -12.42 7.48 -18.88
C LYS A 74 -12.75 6.07 -19.39
N ASP A 75 -12.05 5.62 -20.43
CA ASP A 75 -12.23 4.29 -21.01
C ASP A 75 -11.47 3.20 -20.23
N LEU A 76 -10.57 3.59 -19.31
CA LEU A 76 -9.89 2.68 -18.39
C LEU A 76 -10.69 2.52 -17.08
N LYS A 77 -10.62 1.34 -16.45
CA LYS A 77 -11.25 1.10 -15.15
C LYS A 77 -10.38 1.64 -14.01
N LEU A 78 -10.40 2.95 -13.83
CA LEU A 78 -9.68 3.64 -12.75
C LEU A 78 -10.53 3.74 -11.49
N LYS A 79 -9.94 3.40 -10.34
CA LYS A 79 -10.52 3.59 -9.01
C LYS A 79 -9.66 4.56 -8.21
N LEU A 80 -10.29 5.57 -7.62
CA LEU A 80 -9.65 6.45 -6.65
C LEU A 80 -9.76 5.88 -5.25
N THR A 81 -8.65 5.93 -4.53
CA THR A 81 -8.62 5.66 -3.10
C THR A 81 -7.94 6.84 -2.42
N GLU A 82 -8.67 7.53 -1.54
CA GLU A 82 -8.08 8.59 -0.71
C GLU A 82 -6.97 8.01 0.15
N ARG A 83 -5.83 8.69 0.16
CA ARG A 83 -4.60 8.18 0.79
C ARG A 83 -4.37 8.77 2.16
N ASN A 84 -4.53 10.09 2.24
CA ASN A 84 -4.61 10.77 3.51
C ASN A 84 -6.04 10.56 3.98
N PRO A 85 -6.31 9.79 5.06
CA PRO A 85 -7.64 9.73 5.60
C PRO A 85 -7.90 11.11 6.20
N THR A 86 -8.37 12.03 5.37
CA THR A 86 -9.22 13.13 5.82
C THR A 86 -10.61 12.58 6.13
N LEU A 87 -10.97 11.42 5.57
CA LEU A 87 -12.06 10.56 6.01
C LEU A 87 -11.64 9.67 7.22
N ARG A 88 -11.20 10.28 8.32
CA ARG A 88 -11.13 9.63 9.65
C ARG A 88 -12.48 9.58 10.36
N ASN A 89 -13.51 10.11 9.71
CA ASN A 89 -14.87 10.18 10.24
C ASN A 89 -15.53 8.81 10.37
N LYS A 90 -14.97 7.77 9.73
CA LYS A 90 -15.46 6.40 9.85
C LYS A 90 -14.34 5.46 10.27
N ILE A 91 -14.50 4.86 11.44
CA ILE A 91 -13.68 3.73 11.89
C ILE A 91 -14.41 2.46 11.38
N LEU A 92 -13.67 1.56 10.74
CA LEU A 92 -14.15 0.26 10.26
C LEU A 92 -13.61 -0.91 11.10
N ILE A 93 -12.45 -0.75 11.73
CA ILE A 93 -11.87 -1.72 12.67
C ILE A 93 -11.87 -1.07 14.05
N HIS A 94 -12.76 -1.50 14.93
CA HIS A 94 -13.05 -0.78 16.18
C HIS A 94 -12.26 -1.31 17.37
N SER A 95 -11.81 -2.55 17.31
CA SER A 95 -11.16 -3.23 18.42
C SER A 95 -9.97 -4.09 17.98
N GLU A 96 -9.15 -4.50 18.94
CA GLU A 96 -8.09 -5.48 18.70
C GLU A 96 -8.67 -6.84 18.25
N ASN A 97 -9.85 -7.24 18.73
CA ASN A 97 -10.50 -8.46 18.26
C ASN A 97 -10.88 -8.36 16.78
N ASP A 98 -11.40 -7.23 16.32
CA ASP A 98 -11.70 -7.01 14.90
C ASP A 98 -10.43 -7.07 14.05
N ALA A 99 -9.35 -6.49 14.55
CA ALA A 99 -8.04 -6.51 13.90
C ALA A 99 -7.47 -7.93 13.83
N LEU A 100 -7.57 -8.71 14.91
CA LEU A 100 -7.15 -10.11 14.96
C LEU A 100 -7.98 -10.98 14.03
N GLN A 101 -9.30 -10.81 13.98
CA GLN A 101 -10.15 -11.52 13.04
C GLN A 101 -9.69 -11.27 11.60
N LYS A 102 -9.53 -9.99 11.24
CA LYS A 102 -9.09 -9.60 9.90
C LYS A 102 -7.67 -10.05 9.56
N ALA A 103 -6.76 -10.04 10.53
CA ALA A 103 -5.41 -10.57 10.38
C ALA A 103 -5.43 -12.08 10.09
N ASN A 104 -6.22 -12.85 10.85
CA ASN A 104 -6.38 -14.28 10.63
C ASN A 104 -7.01 -14.58 9.27
N ASP A 105 -8.05 -13.85 8.86
CA ASP A 105 -8.67 -14.01 7.53
C ASP A 105 -7.63 -13.81 6.41
N TYR A 106 -6.81 -12.76 6.53
CA TYR A 106 -5.74 -12.48 5.58
C TYR A 106 -4.65 -13.56 5.56
N LEU A 107 -4.21 -14.02 6.72
CA LEU A 107 -3.19 -15.07 6.82
C LEU A 107 -3.72 -16.41 6.31
N ASN A 108 -4.97 -16.78 6.61
CA ASN A 108 -5.61 -17.98 6.10
C ASN A 108 -5.72 -17.97 4.56
N GLN A 109 -6.06 -16.82 3.98
CA GLN A 109 -6.05 -16.65 2.52
C GLN A 109 -4.64 -16.84 1.96
N LYS A 110 -3.64 -16.20 2.57
CA LYS A 110 -2.23 -16.34 2.16
C LYS A 110 -1.73 -17.79 2.27
N SER A 111 -2.13 -18.51 3.30
CA SER A 111 -1.82 -19.94 3.49
C SER A 111 -2.45 -20.83 2.42
N ALA A 112 -3.68 -20.52 2.00
CA ALA A 112 -4.36 -21.26 0.93
C ALA A 112 -3.65 -21.10 -0.43
N ASP A 113 -3.12 -19.91 -0.71
CA ASP A 113 -2.42 -19.61 -1.96
C ASP A 113 -1.02 -20.29 -2.07
N LEU A 114 -0.44 -20.70 -0.94
CA LEU A 114 0.94 -21.22 -0.83
C LEU A 114 1.02 -22.72 -0.49
N GLU A 115 -0.03 -23.49 -0.78
CA GLU A 115 -0.05 -24.97 -0.63
C GLU A 115 0.39 -25.48 0.76
N ALA A 116 -0.23 -24.96 1.83
CA ALA A 116 -0.15 -25.45 3.23
C ALA A 116 1.03 -24.95 4.10
N ASP A 117 1.48 -23.72 3.87
CA ASP A 117 2.19 -22.93 4.89
C ASP A 117 1.19 -22.22 5.80
N GLU A 118 1.00 -22.73 7.02
CA GLU A 118 0.16 -22.09 8.04
C GLU A 118 0.94 -20.95 8.71
N TYR A 119 0.36 -19.75 8.72
CA TYR A 119 0.94 -18.58 9.39
C TYR A 119 0.20 -18.28 10.69
N ILE A 120 0.95 -17.93 11.74
CA ILE A 120 0.41 -17.55 13.04
C ILE A 120 0.85 -16.15 13.43
N ILE A 121 -0.05 -15.41 14.08
CA ILE A 121 0.24 -14.09 14.64
C ILE A 121 1.12 -14.26 15.88
N THR A 122 2.25 -13.56 15.94
CA THR A 122 3.18 -13.61 17.07
C THR A 122 3.05 -12.39 17.99
N LYS A 123 2.68 -11.23 17.44
CA LYS A 123 2.55 -9.98 18.17
C LYS A 123 1.64 -9.01 17.42
N THR A 124 0.88 -8.22 18.17
CA THR A 124 0.18 -7.03 17.71
C THR A 124 0.73 -5.79 18.41
N GLU A 125 0.80 -4.66 17.70
CA GLU A 125 1.04 -3.34 18.30
C GLU A 125 -0.08 -2.39 17.91
N VAL A 126 -0.64 -1.71 18.90
CA VAL A 126 -1.64 -0.67 18.68
C VAL A 126 -0.95 0.61 18.20
N LYS A 127 -1.45 1.19 17.11
CA LYS A 127 -1.03 2.47 16.54
C LYS A 127 -2.23 3.42 16.46
N GLN A 128 -1.96 4.72 16.37
CA GLN A 128 -3.04 5.72 16.27
C GLN A 128 -3.94 5.48 15.04
N TYR A 129 -3.40 4.88 13.97
CA TYR A 129 -4.09 4.56 12.72
C TYR A 129 -4.62 3.12 12.61
N GLY A 130 -4.36 2.25 13.60
CA GLY A 130 -4.79 0.86 13.54
C GLY A 130 -3.82 -0.07 14.24
N TRP A 131 -3.44 -1.17 13.60
CA TRP A 131 -2.61 -2.21 14.20
C TRP A 131 -1.45 -2.60 13.29
N LEU A 132 -0.28 -2.79 13.89
CA LEU A 132 0.83 -3.48 13.27
C LEU A 132 0.81 -4.93 13.72
N VAL A 133 0.83 -5.87 12.78
CA VAL A 133 0.68 -7.31 13.02
C VAL A 133 1.93 -8.01 12.57
N TYR A 134 2.55 -8.74 13.49
CA TYR A 134 3.69 -9.61 13.24
C TYR A 134 3.20 -11.05 13.18
N PHE A 135 3.75 -11.81 12.24
CA PHE A 135 3.39 -13.20 12.04
C PHE A 135 4.62 -14.00 11.60
N THR A 136 4.52 -15.31 11.68
CA THR A 136 5.55 -16.23 11.19
C THR A 136 4.92 -17.55 10.74
N ASN A 137 5.68 -18.37 10.03
CA ASN A 137 5.26 -19.73 9.68
C ASN A 137 5.19 -20.59 10.94
N LYS A 138 4.09 -21.31 11.14
CA LYS A 138 3.88 -22.18 12.30
C LYS A 138 4.91 -23.30 12.38
N LYS A 139 5.26 -23.92 11.24
CA LYS A 139 6.28 -24.98 11.19
C LYS A 139 7.63 -24.45 11.66
N TYR A 140 8.01 -23.23 11.32
CA TYR A 140 9.23 -22.61 11.85
C TYR A 140 9.21 -22.57 13.39
N VAL A 141 8.09 -22.20 14.00
CA VAL A 141 7.96 -22.15 15.47
C VAL A 141 8.01 -23.55 16.09
N GLU A 142 7.46 -24.54 15.41
CA GLU A 142 7.40 -25.93 15.89
C GLU A 142 8.73 -26.68 15.71
N THR A 143 9.48 -26.43 14.63
CA THR A 143 10.66 -27.22 14.24
C THR A 143 11.97 -26.45 14.39
N ASN A 144 11.93 -25.13 14.47
CA ASN A 144 13.09 -24.23 14.41
C ASN A 144 13.94 -24.39 13.12
N ASP A 145 13.32 -24.87 12.03
CA ASP A 145 13.96 -25.03 10.73
C ASP A 145 13.85 -23.73 9.90
N GLU A 146 14.99 -23.07 9.68
CA GLU A 146 15.08 -21.79 8.98
C GLU A 146 14.62 -21.86 7.51
N SER A 147 14.49 -23.05 6.91
CA SER A 147 13.92 -23.18 5.57
C SER A 147 12.47 -22.66 5.49
N PHE A 148 11.74 -22.64 6.59
CA PHE A 148 10.40 -22.05 6.70
C PHE A 148 10.39 -20.53 6.88
N LEU A 149 11.56 -19.88 6.98
CA LEU A 149 11.69 -18.41 7.02
C LEU A 149 11.89 -17.77 5.63
N LEU A 150 12.15 -18.58 4.59
CA LEU A 150 12.73 -18.11 3.32
C LEU A 150 11.87 -17.12 2.52
N PHE A 151 10.58 -16.94 2.82
CA PHE A 151 9.72 -16.01 2.07
C PHE A 151 8.73 -15.23 2.94
N GLY A 152 8.92 -13.91 3.03
CA GLY A 152 7.83 -12.95 3.28
C GLY A 152 7.21 -12.91 4.68
N ASN A 153 8.05 -12.88 5.74
CA ASN A 153 7.65 -12.75 7.15
C ASN A 153 7.72 -11.31 7.71
N GLY A 154 7.74 -10.29 6.84
CA GLY A 154 7.66 -8.91 7.32
C GLY A 154 6.26 -8.62 7.86
N PRO A 155 6.12 -7.73 8.85
CA PRO A 155 4.81 -7.44 9.44
C PRO A 155 3.84 -6.82 8.41
N PHE A 156 2.59 -6.63 8.79
CA PHE A 156 1.66 -5.84 8.00
C PHE A 156 0.85 -4.90 8.89
N ILE A 157 0.39 -3.81 8.29
CA ILE A 157 -0.48 -2.83 8.95
C ILE A 157 -1.92 -3.10 8.56
N ILE A 158 -2.81 -3.10 9.55
CA ILE A 158 -4.26 -2.99 9.35
C ILE A 158 -4.65 -1.54 9.63
N ASN A 159 -5.09 -0.83 8.60
CA ASN A 159 -5.62 0.52 8.74
C ASN A 159 -7.06 0.48 9.25
N LYS A 160 -7.34 1.16 10.36
CA LYS A 160 -8.66 1.10 10.99
C LYS A 160 -9.74 1.93 10.29
N TYR A 161 -9.36 2.85 9.41
CA TYR A 161 -10.30 3.75 8.74
C TYR A 161 -10.86 3.17 7.44
N ASP A 162 -10.06 2.39 6.71
CA ASP A 162 -10.46 1.79 5.42
C ASP A 162 -10.37 0.27 5.39
N ALA A 163 -9.93 -0.36 6.49
CA ALA A 163 -9.70 -1.80 6.60
C ALA A 163 -8.74 -2.33 5.52
N SER A 164 -7.81 -1.50 5.01
CA SER A 164 -6.75 -1.95 4.11
C SER A 164 -5.64 -2.68 4.88
N ILE A 165 -4.95 -3.59 4.18
CA ILE A 165 -3.76 -4.27 4.66
C ILE A 165 -2.57 -3.76 3.86
N TYR A 166 -1.57 -3.23 4.56
CA TYR A 166 -0.32 -2.77 3.97
C TYR A 166 0.83 -3.72 4.39
N GLN A 167 1.34 -4.48 3.44
CA GLN A 167 2.45 -5.42 3.67
C GLN A 167 3.77 -4.67 3.80
N ILE A 168 4.59 -5.05 4.77
CA ILE A 168 5.92 -4.50 4.99
C ILE A 168 6.95 -5.59 4.68
N GLY A 169 7.98 -5.25 3.90
CA GLY A 169 9.08 -6.18 3.64
C GLY A 169 9.91 -6.46 4.90
N SER A 170 10.38 -7.70 5.05
CA SER A 170 11.15 -8.14 6.22
C SER A 170 12.56 -7.53 6.33
N ALA A 171 13.14 -7.03 5.23
CA ALA A 171 14.52 -6.55 5.20
C ALA A 171 14.73 -5.24 5.98
N ASN A 172 13.77 -4.33 5.96
CA ASN A 172 13.83 -3.08 6.71
C ASN A 172 12.41 -2.62 7.09
N PRO A 173 11.80 -3.26 8.10
CA PRO A 173 10.41 -3.01 8.45
C PRO A 173 10.21 -1.63 9.07
N GLU A 174 11.13 -1.16 9.91
CA GLU A 174 11.01 0.15 10.58
C GLU A 174 10.97 1.31 9.59
N THR A 175 11.86 1.31 8.60
CA THR A 175 11.87 2.37 7.57
C THR A 175 10.61 2.34 6.73
N GLN A 176 10.06 1.16 6.44
CA GLN A 176 8.80 1.03 5.69
C GLN A 176 7.57 1.42 6.51
N ILE A 177 7.54 1.13 7.81
CA ILE A 177 6.50 1.61 8.73
C ILE A 177 6.54 3.13 8.80
N TYR A 178 7.72 3.71 8.99
CA TYR A 178 7.87 5.16 9.05
C TYR A 178 7.50 5.84 7.72
N LYS A 179 7.88 5.23 6.59
CA LYS A 179 7.44 5.66 5.26
C LYS A 179 5.92 5.61 5.16
N TYR A 180 5.26 4.56 5.63
CA TYR A 180 3.80 4.47 5.66
C TYR A 180 3.18 5.61 6.51
N GLU A 181 3.74 5.91 7.68
CA GLU A 181 3.26 6.99 8.54
C GLU A 181 3.39 8.36 7.87
N LEU A 182 4.55 8.70 7.30
CA LEU A 182 4.76 9.94 6.54
C LEU A 182 3.78 10.10 5.37
N GLU A 183 3.37 8.97 4.81
CA GLU A 183 2.64 8.92 3.56
C GLU A 183 1.11 8.89 3.71
N TYR A 184 0.63 8.26 4.78
CA TYR A 184 -0.80 8.05 5.06
C TYR A 184 -1.26 8.82 6.29
N PHE A 185 -0.36 9.16 7.23
CA PHE A 185 -0.67 9.86 8.48
C PHE A 185 0.37 10.95 8.81
N PRO A 186 0.66 11.87 7.87
CA PRO A 186 1.77 12.81 8.01
C PRO A 186 1.63 13.75 9.21
N ASP A 187 0.39 14.07 9.60
CA ASP A 187 0.05 14.88 10.77
C ASP A 187 0.32 14.18 12.12
N PHE A 188 0.45 12.85 12.14
CA PHE A 188 0.93 12.13 13.32
C PHE A 188 2.45 12.21 13.46
N VAL A 189 3.16 12.53 12.36
CA VAL A 189 4.61 12.55 12.32
C VAL A 189 5.17 13.94 12.60
N GLY A 190 4.66 14.99 11.95
CA GLY A 190 5.18 16.36 12.17
C GLY A 190 4.54 17.43 11.29
N SER A 191 5.20 18.59 11.18
CA SER A 191 4.77 19.68 10.29
C SER A 191 4.93 19.31 8.81
N PHE A 192 4.25 20.04 7.93
CA PHE A 192 4.37 19.86 6.48
C PHE A 192 5.82 19.90 6.00
N GLU A 193 6.60 20.91 6.41
CA GLU A 193 8.01 21.03 6.00
C GLU A 193 8.86 19.87 6.51
N TYR A 194 8.56 19.35 7.71
CA TYR A 194 9.28 18.22 8.26
C TYR A 194 9.00 16.94 7.48
N VAL A 195 7.71 16.67 7.22
CA VAL A 195 7.28 15.51 6.43
C VAL A 195 7.84 15.57 5.01
N GLN A 196 7.85 16.74 4.36
CA GLN A 196 8.49 16.91 3.05
C GLN A 196 9.95 16.49 3.09
N LYS A 197 10.71 17.07 4.03
CA LYS A 197 12.13 16.81 4.18
C LYS A 197 12.43 15.33 4.41
N GLU A 198 11.64 14.65 5.24
CA GLU A 198 11.83 13.22 5.53
C GLU A 198 11.45 12.34 4.35
N LEU A 199 10.38 12.66 3.61
CA LEU A 199 10.03 11.95 2.38
C LEU A 199 11.13 12.10 1.32
N THR A 200 11.70 13.29 1.14
CA THR A 200 12.87 13.50 0.27
C THR A 200 14.07 12.68 0.71
N ARG A 201 14.35 12.65 2.02
CA ARG A 201 15.47 11.87 2.57
C ARG A 201 15.31 10.37 2.33
N ILE A 202 14.09 9.84 2.41
CA ILE A 202 13.80 8.40 2.30
C ILE A 202 13.65 7.95 0.85
N LEU A 203 13.04 8.76 -0.01
CA LEU A 203 12.74 8.41 -1.41
C LEU A 203 13.89 8.73 -2.37
N GLY A 204 14.80 9.64 -2.02
CA GLY A 204 15.78 10.18 -2.95
C GLY A 204 15.22 11.37 -3.75
N ASN A 205 15.89 11.73 -4.86
CA ASN A 205 15.65 12.97 -5.64
C ASN A 205 14.16 13.29 -5.91
N GLU A 206 13.89 14.58 -6.06
CA GLU A 206 12.57 15.25 -6.12
C GLU A 206 11.53 14.66 -7.10
N GLU A 207 11.93 13.86 -8.09
CA GLU A 207 11.02 13.34 -9.14
C GLU A 207 10.02 12.28 -8.64
N ASP A 208 10.31 11.57 -7.55
CA ASP A 208 9.35 10.64 -6.90
C ASP A 208 8.47 11.32 -5.84
N ILE A 209 8.64 12.63 -5.63
CA ILE A 209 7.98 13.44 -4.59
C ILE A 209 6.89 14.32 -5.20
N PHE A 210 5.98 13.75 -6.01
CA PHE A 210 4.68 14.38 -6.30
C PHE A 210 3.72 14.20 -5.12
N LEU A 211 4.22 14.41 -3.90
CA LEU A 211 3.47 14.10 -2.69
C LEU A 211 2.49 15.22 -2.34
N PHE A 212 2.83 16.46 -2.70
CA PHE A 212 2.03 17.64 -2.38
C PHE A 212 2.35 18.71 -3.43
N ASP A 213 1.64 18.67 -4.56
CA ASP A 213 1.71 19.75 -5.55
C ASP A 213 1.46 21.10 -4.84
N THR A 214 2.32 22.08 -5.14
CA THR A 214 2.16 23.49 -4.71
C THR A 214 1.09 24.19 -5.53
#